data_AF-A0A1H2MU68-F1
#
_entry.id   AF-A0A1H2MU68-F1
#
_cell.length_a   1.000
_cell.length_b   1.000
_cell.length_c   1.000
_cell.angle_alpha   90.00
_cell.angle_beta   90.00
_cell.angle_gamma   90.00
#
_symmetry.space_group_name_H-M   'P 1'
#
loop_
_entity.id
_entity.type
_entity.pdbx_description
1 polymer ?
#
loop_
_entity_poly.entity_id
_entity_poly.type
_entity_poly.pdbx_seq_one_letter_code
_entity_poly.pdbx_strand_id
1 'polypeptide(L)'
;MSDYSELKLLAEAFPADLDWDSNTEPFFNGPSGESLGGGATGFYSVYGKPFRLEGDDYDYDGPTYVEACNADFAKFMVAARDGVLALIKELESHKRMLLAVACDIGAIGKALKADMNADGDELLGMVIDLKAQNSRMLGWVKDISKTSGDKGAVMGARQLLKEFAE
;
A
#
# COMPACT_ATOMS: atom_id res chain seq x y z
N MET A 1 1.36 15.17 -1.33
CA MET A 1 1.83 14.11 -0.42
C MET A 1 2.13 14.80 0.89
N SER A 2 1.47 14.43 1.99
CA SER A 2 1.67 15.14 3.26
C SER A 2 3.11 14.95 3.73
N ASP A 3 3.78 16.05 4.04
CA ASP A 3 5.11 16.07 4.62
C ASP A 3 4.98 15.88 6.13
N TYR A 4 5.49 14.76 6.63
CA TYR A 4 5.48 14.44 8.06
C TYR A 4 6.83 14.74 8.74
N SER A 5 7.74 15.44 8.04
CA SER A 5 9.08 15.76 8.57
C SER A 5 8.98 16.60 9.83
N GLU A 6 8.09 17.59 9.85
CA GLU A 6 7.84 18.42 11.04
C GLU A 6 7.28 17.58 12.20
N LEU A 7 6.28 16.73 11.93
CA LEU A 7 5.69 15.86 12.95
C LEU A 7 6.70 14.85 13.51
N LYS A 8 7.59 14.33 12.66
CA LYS A 8 8.68 13.44 13.06
C LYS A 8 9.66 14.17 13.99
N LEU A 9 10.09 15.37 13.63
CA LEU A 9 10.98 16.19 14.45
C LEU A 9 10.34 16.53 15.79
N LEU A 10 9.06 16.88 15.81
CA LEU A 10 8.31 17.14 17.05
C LEU A 10 8.23 15.89 17.93
N ALA A 11 7.96 14.72 17.36
CA ALA A 11 7.92 13.46 18.11
C ALA A 11 9.31 13.04 18.63
N GLU A 12 10.38 13.23 17.84
CA GLU A 12 11.76 12.95 18.25
C GLU A 12 12.21 13.87 19.40
N ALA A 13 11.77 15.13 19.39
CA ALA A 13 12.03 16.10 20.45
C ALA A 13 11.13 15.93 21.68
N PHE A 14 10.02 15.20 21.56
CA PHE A 14 9.11 14.96 22.68
C PHE A 14 9.77 14.05 23.73
N PRO A 15 9.55 14.28 25.04
CA PRO A 15 10.17 13.47 26.08
C PRO A 15 9.82 11.98 25.95
N ALA A 16 10.82 11.12 26.12
CA ALA A 16 10.68 9.67 25.96
C ALA A 16 10.35 8.94 27.27
N ASP A 17 10.53 9.61 28.39
CA ASP A 17 10.44 9.11 29.75
C ASP A 17 9.33 9.81 30.52
N LEU A 18 8.23 10.10 29.83
CA LEU A 18 7.02 10.56 30.50
C LEU A 18 6.43 9.44 31.34
N ASP A 19 5.99 9.79 32.52
CA ASP A 19 5.17 8.94 33.38
C ASP A 19 3.91 9.70 33.83
N TRP A 20 2.95 8.98 34.37
CA TRP A 20 1.71 9.56 34.85
C TRP A 20 1.29 8.91 36.16
N ASP A 21 0.79 9.74 37.08
CA ASP A 21 0.26 9.27 38.35
C ASP A 21 -1.04 10.01 38.72
N SER A 22 -1.87 9.35 39.52
CA SER A 22 -3.02 9.93 40.18
C SER A 22 -2.51 10.89 41.25
N ASN A 23 -2.92 12.15 41.18
CA ASN A 23 -2.54 13.15 42.18
C ASN A 23 -3.36 13.01 43.48
N THR A 24 -3.44 11.79 44.00
CA THR A 24 -4.19 11.41 45.21
C THR A 24 -3.51 11.81 46.50
N GLU A 25 -2.26 12.28 46.45
CA GLU A 25 -1.59 12.95 47.58
C GLU A 25 -1.34 14.42 47.22
N PRO A 26 -2.15 15.35 47.76
CA PRO A 26 -2.04 16.76 47.42
C PRO A 26 -0.81 17.36 48.07
N PHE A 27 0.27 17.57 47.31
CA PHE A 27 1.29 18.55 47.71
C PHE A 27 0.78 19.96 47.42
N PHE A 28 -0.12 20.45 48.29
CA PHE A 28 -0.43 21.88 48.37
C PHE A 28 0.16 22.44 49.67
N ASN A 29 1.38 23.00 49.57
CA ASN A 29 1.84 24.00 50.53
C ASN A 29 1.15 25.34 50.21
N GLY A 30 -0.16 25.41 50.47
CA GLY A 30 -0.83 26.69 50.65
C GLY A 30 -0.36 27.32 51.97
N PRO A 31 -0.38 28.67 52.12
CA PRO A 31 0.07 29.34 53.35
C PRO A 31 -0.65 28.88 54.63
N SER A 32 -1.78 28.18 54.50
CA SER A 32 -2.64 27.69 55.58
C SER A 32 -2.77 26.16 55.67
N GLY A 33 -2.05 25.37 54.85
CA GLY A 33 -2.03 23.90 54.98
C GLY A 33 -3.38 23.19 54.75
N GLU A 34 -4.31 23.80 54.02
CA GLU A 34 -5.59 23.15 53.70
C GLU A 34 -5.46 22.21 52.50
N SER A 35 -5.74 20.92 52.74
CA SER A 35 -5.94 19.91 51.71
C SER A 35 -7.25 20.18 50.97
N LEU A 36 -7.17 20.64 49.73
CA LEU A 36 -8.31 20.64 48.81
C LEU A 36 -8.45 19.22 48.26
N GLY A 37 -9.11 18.38 49.04
CA GLY A 37 -9.25 16.94 48.80
C GLY A 37 -9.75 16.58 47.39
N GLY A 38 -9.16 15.52 46.83
CA GLY A 38 -9.63 14.87 45.61
C GLY A 38 -10.80 13.95 45.90
N GLY A 39 -11.99 14.27 45.37
CA GLY A 39 -13.14 13.37 45.35
C GLY A 39 -12.93 12.16 44.42
N ALA A 40 -13.97 11.33 44.29
CA ALA A 40 -14.01 10.04 43.57
C ALA A 40 -13.69 10.08 42.04
N THR A 41 -13.14 11.16 41.51
CA THR A 41 -12.86 11.38 40.08
C THR A 41 -11.39 11.61 39.74
N GLY A 42 -10.45 11.37 40.68
CA GLY A 42 -8.98 11.34 40.53
C GLY A 42 -8.38 12.02 39.30
N PHE A 43 -7.86 13.24 39.46
CA PHE A 43 -7.11 13.93 38.40
C PHE A 43 -5.71 13.32 38.29
N TYR A 44 -5.26 13.10 37.07
CA TYR A 44 -3.94 12.58 36.74
C TYR A 44 -3.05 13.68 36.19
N SER A 45 -1.76 13.53 36.45
CA SER A 45 -0.73 14.41 35.92
C SER A 45 0.27 13.62 35.09
N VAL A 46 0.93 14.29 34.15
CA VAL A 46 2.00 13.70 33.32
C VAL A 46 3.29 14.45 33.62
N TYR A 47 4.31 13.71 34.01
CA TYR A 47 5.60 14.25 34.45
C TYR A 47 6.73 13.69 33.60
N GLY A 48 7.81 14.45 33.47
CA GLY A 48 9.07 13.94 32.93
C GLY A 48 9.85 13.10 33.93
N LYS A 49 11.09 12.78 33.57
CA LYS A 49 12.02 12.04 34.42
C LYS A 49 12.16 12.64 35.83
N PRO A 50 12.09 11.80 36.88
CA PRO A 50 12.47 12.20 38.23
C PRO A 50 13.91 12.72 38.30
N PHE A 51 14.17 13.64 39.21
CA PHE A 51 15.50 14.17 39.47
C PHE A 51 15.76 14.29 40.97
N ARG A 52 17.04 14.27 41.35
CA ARG A 52 17.47 14.42 42.75
C ARG A 52 18.36 15.64 42.89
N LEU A 53 18.10 16.44 43.91
CA LEU A 53 18.96 17.57 44.27
C LEU A 53 20.08 17.09 45.21
N GLU A 54 21.24 17.73 45.10
CA GLU A 54 22.41 17.36 45.90
C GLU A 54 22.14 17.68 47.38
N GLY A 55 22.16 16.65 48.23
CA GLY A 55 21.92 16.76 49.67
C GLY A 55 20.55 16.26 50.14
N ASP A 56 19.63 15.90 49.24
CA ASP A 56 18.32 15.37 49.60
C ASP A 56 18.28 13.84 49.59
N ASP A 57 17.45 13.25 50.45
CA ASP A 57 17.29 11.79 50.60
C ASP A 57 16.15 11.20 49.77
N TYR A 58 15.47 12.02 48.95
CA TYR A 58 14.35 11.60 48.13
C TYR A 58 14.44 12.16 46.70
N ASP A 59 13.78 11.48 45.76
CA ASP A 59 13.68 11.89 44.37
C ASP A 59 12.47 12.82 44.20
N TYR A 60 12.64 13.90 43.46
CA TYR A 60 11.56 14.80 43.06
C TYR A 60 10.91 14.29 41.78
N ASP A 61 9.60 14.44 41.68
CA ASP A 61 8.89 14.27 40.41
C ASP A 61 9.48 15.20 39.35
N GLY A 62 9.57 14.69 38.13
CA GLY A 62 10.07 15.46 37.00
C GLY A 62 9.19 16.66 36.66
N PRO A 63 9.60 17.48 35.68
CA PRO A 63 8.81 18.62 35.24
C PRO A 63 7.40 18.19 34.84
N THR A 64 6.38 18.86 35.38
CA THR A 64 4.98 18.62 35.05
C THR A 64 4.65 19.16 33.67
N TYR A 65 4.21 18.29 32.77
CA TYR A 65 3.75 18.65 31.42
C TYR A 65 2.24 18.81 31.36
N VAL A 66 1.51 18.07 32.20
CA VAL A 66 0.04 18.14 32.33
C VAL A 66 -0.30 18.02 33.81
N GLU A 67 -1.00 19.01 34.36
CA GLU A 67 -1.28 19.11 35.81
C GLU A 67 -2.64 18.51 36.24
N ALA A 68 -3.60 18.41 35.32
CA ALA A 68 -4.91 17.85 35.62
C ALA A 68 -5.59 17.31 34.35
N CYS A 69 -5.59 16.00 34.20
CA CYS A 69 -6.28 15.31 33.11
C CYS A 69 -6.93 14.01 33.60
N ASN A 70 -7.72 13.38 32.72
CA ASN A 70 -8.22 12.03 33.00
C ASN A 70 -7.15 10.97 32.67
N ALA A 71 -7.34 9.76 33.20
CA ALA A 71 -6.39 8.66 33.01
C ALA A 71 -6.11 8.34 31.53
N ASP A 72 -7.12 8.40 30.66
CA ASP A 72 -6.97 8.04 29.25
C ASP A 72 -6.12 9.07 28.50
N PHE A 73 -6.28 10.35 28.82
CA PHE A 73 -5.44 11.42 28.29
C PHE A 73 -3.99 11.28 28.77
N ALA A 74 -3.79 10.97 30.06
CA ALA A 74 -2.45 10.72 30.60
C ALA A 74 -1.74 9.56 29.88
N LYS A 75 -2.43 8.42 29.73
CA LYS A 75 -1.94 7.25 28.97
C LYS A 75 -1.63 7.61 27.52
N PHE A 76 -2.50 8.40 26.88
CA PHE A 76 -2.28 8.86 25.51
C PHE A 76 -1.00 9.69 25.40
N MET A 77 -0.78 10.65 26.30
CA MET A 77 0.39 11.52 26.28
C MET A 77 1.70 10.75 26.42
N VAL A 78 1.74 9.74 27.31
CA VAL A 78 2.92 8.87 27.50
C VAL A 78 3.18 8.02 26.25
N ALA A 79 2.13 7.51 25.59
CA ALA A 79 2.26 6.66 24.40
C ALA A 79 2.43 7.45 23.08
N ALA A 80 2.11 8.75 23.06
CA ALA A 80 1.95 9.54 21.84
C ALA A 80 3.22 9.57 20.98
N ARG A 81 4.38 9.78 21.62
CA ARG A 81 5.68 9.82 20.94
C ARG A 81 5.94 8.55 20.16
N ASP A 82 5.94 7.41 20.84
CA ASP A 82 6.30 6.14 20.25
C ASP A 82 5.26 5.68 19.23
N GLY A 83 3.98 5.97 19.48
CA GLY A 83 2.90 5.72 18.53
C GLY A 83 3.07 6.51 17.23
N VAL A 84 3.37 7.82 17.31
CA VAL A 84 3.59 8.65 16.12
C VAL A 84 4.82 8.19 15.33
N LEU A 85 5.94 7.91 16.01
CA LEU A 85 7.16 7.42 15.34
C LEU A 85 6.95 6.06 14.68
N ALA A 86 6.20 5.15 15.31
CA ALA A 86 5.84 3.86 14.74
C ALA A 86 4.99 4.02 13.48
N LEU A 87 3.94 4.86 13.53
CA LEU A 87 3.08 5.13 12.38
C LEU A 87 3.84 5.77 11.21
N ILE A 88 4.76 6.69 11.48
CA ILE A 88 5.60 7.30 10.45
C ILE A 88 6.48 6.23 9.78
N LYS A 89 7.10 5.35 10.57
CA LYS A 89 7.92 4.25 10.07
C LYS A 89 7.11 3.25 9.22
N GLU A 90 5.92 2.87 9.67
CA GLU A 90 5.01 2.01 8.91
C GLU A 90 4.60 2.66 7.60
N LEU A 91 4.26 3.94 7.62
CA LEU A 91 3.90 4.69 6.43
C LEU A 91 5.05 4.76 5.41
N GLU A 92 6.28 5.02 5.86
CA GLU A 92 7.49 4.97 5.02
C GLU A 92 7.70 3.59 4.40
N SER A 93 7.52 2.53 5.18
CA SER A 93 7.60 1.15 4.72
C SER A 93 6.56 0.84 3.65
N HIS A 94 5.30 1.18 3.89
CA HIS A 94 4.21 0.97 2.94
C HIS A 94 4.40 1.75 1.64
N LYS A 95 4.91 2.99 1.71
CA LYS A 95 5.26 3.77 0.51
C LYS A 95 6.31 3.07 -0.34
N ARG A 96 7.36 2.51 0.28
CA ARG A 96 8.40 1.75 -0.43
C ARG A 96 7.86 0.45 -1.03
N MET A 97 7.03 -0.27 -0.29
CA MET A 97 6.37 -1.48 -0.77
C MET A 97 5.47 -1.18 -1.98
N LEU A 98 4.65 -0.13 -1.90
CA LEU A 98 3.77 0.28 -2.99
C LEU A 98 4.55 0.72 -4.23
N LEU A 99 5.67 1.41 -4.05
CA LEU A 99 6.57 1.76 -5.16
C LEU A 99 7.17 0.50 -5.82
N ALA A 100 7.63 -0.46 -5.04
CA ALA A 100 8.15 -1.73 -5.56
C ALA A 100 7.09 -2.47 -6.38
N VAL A 101 5.88 -2.61 -5.84
CA VAL A 101 4.75 -3.24 -6.54
C VAL A 101 4.40 -2.50 -7.83
N ALA A 102 4.41 -1.17 -7.83
CA ALA A 102 4.15 -0.39 -9.04
C ALA A 102 5.22 -0.62 -10.13
N CYS A 103 6.49 -0.74 -9.75
CA CYS A 103 7.58 -1.10 -10.67
C CYS A 103 7.40 -2.50 -11.25
N ASP A 104 7.07 -3.48 -10.40
CA ASP A 104 6.87 -4.88 -10.82
C ASP A 104 5.68 -5.01 -11.78
N ILE A 105 4.54 -4.39 -11.47
CA ILE A 105 3.37 -4.37 -12.38
C ILE A 105 3.73 -3.73 -13.72
N GLY A 106 4.52 -2.65 -13.71
CA GLY A 106 4.99 -2.01 -14.93
C GLY A 106 5.88 -2.92 -15.78
N ALA A 107 6.74 -3.73 -15.14
CA ALA A 107 7.56 -4.72 -15.83
C ALA A 107 6.71 -5.86 -16.41
N ILE A 108 5.75 -6.39 -15.64
CA ILE A 108 4.80 -7.42 -16.08
C ILE A 108 4.01 -6.93 -17.29
N GLY A 109 3.48 -5.71 -17.24
CA GLY A 109 2.71 -5.14 -18.36
C GLY A 109 3.53 -4.98 -19.64
N LYS A 110 4.84 -4.67 -19.53
CA LYS A 110 5.75 -4.61 -20.68
C LYS A 110 6.02 -5.99 -21.27
N ALA A 111 6.28 -6.99 -20.42
CA ALA A 111 6.50 -8.37 -20.87
C ALA A 111 5.26 -8.91 -21.58
N LEU A 112 4.08 -8.78 -20.94
CA LEU A 112 2.81 -9.24 -21.51
C LEU A 112 2.52 -8.58 -22.86
N LYS A 113 2.79 -7.28 -23.01
CA LYS A 113 2.62 -6.59 -24.29
C LYS A 113 3.55 -7.13 -25.37
N ALA A 114 4.80 -7.44 -25.02
CA ALA A 114 5.76 -7.99 -25.97
C ALA A 114 5.30 -9.38 -26.46
N ASP A 115 4.89 -10.24 -25.54
CA ASP A 115 4.39 -11.59 -25.84
C ASP A 115 3.12 -11.52 -26.71
N MET A 116 2.14 -10.70 -26.31
CA MET A 116 0.89 -10.55 -27.08
C MET A 116 1.12 -10.00 -28.50
N ASN A 117 2.10 -9.12 -28.68
CA ASN A 117 2.44 -8.63 -30.02
C ASN A 117 3.09 -9.74 -30.85
N ALA A 118 4.02 -10.52 -30.27
CA ALA A 118 4.67 -11.62 -30.97
C ALA A 118 3.66 -12.71 -31.38
N ASP A 119 2.78 -13.11 -30.47
CA ASP A 119 1.70 -14.06 -30.74
C ASP A 119 0.75 -13.54 -31.83
N GLY A 120 0.45 -12.24 -31.78
CA GLY A 120 -0.39 -11.56 -32.79
C GLY A 120 0.24 -11.57 -34.19
N ASP A 121 1.54 -11.30 -34.28
CA ASP A 121 2.29 -11.31 -35.54
C ASP A 121 2.39 -12.74 -36.10
N GLU A 122 2.63 -13.74 -35.25
CA GLU A 122 2.67 -15.15 -35.65
C GLU A 122 1.30 -15.61 -36.18
N LEU A 123 0.22 -15.30 -35.46
CA LEU A 123 -1.13 -15.65 -35.87
C LEU A 123 -1.53 -14.96 -37.18
N LEU A 124 -1.17 -13.69 -37.35
CA LEU A 124 -1.40 -12.97 -38.60
C LEU A 124 -0.64 -13.63 -39.77
N GLY A 125 0.60 -14.03 -39.55
CA GLY A 125 1.41 -14.78 -40.52
C GLY A 125 0.73 -16.09 -40.95
N MET A 126 0.31 -16.89 -39.97
CA MET A 126 -0.42 -18.15 -40.24
C MET A 126 -1.69 -17.95 -41.05
N VAL A 127 -2.47 -16.90 -40.73
CA VAL A 127 -3.70 -16.58 -41.47
C VAL A 127 -3.40 -16.17 -42.92
N ILE A 128 -2.33 -15.40 -43.14
CA ILE A 128 -1.89 -15.02 -44.50
C ILE A 128 -1.50 -16.26 -45.30
N ASP A 129 -0.72 -17.16 -44.71
CA ASP A 129 -0.29 -18.40 -45.35
C ASP A 129 -1.47 -19.31 -45.67
N LEU A 130 -2.41 -19.49 -44.73
CA LEU A 130 -3.64 -20.25 -44.95
C LEU A 130 -4.48 -19.63 -46.08
N LYS A 131 -4.62 -18.31 -46.12
CA LYS A 131 -5.34 -17.62 -47.19
C LYS A 131 -4.67 -17.82 -48.54
N ALA A 132 -3.34 -17.76 -48.60
CA ALA A 132 -2.57 -18.01 -49.82
C ALA A 132 -2.72 -19.46 -50.29
N GLN A 133 -2.66 -20.43 -49.37
CA GLN A 133 -2.88 -21.85 -49.66
C GLN A 133 -4.30 -22.09 -50.19
N ASN A 134 -5.33 -21.56 -49.52
CA ASN A 134 -6.72 -21.65 -49.98
C ASN A 134 -6.92 -21.04 -51.38
N SER A 135 -6.30 -19.87 -51.64
CA SER A 135 -6.37 -19.23 -52.96
C SER A 135 -5.76 -20.09 -54.06
N ARG A 136 -4.60 -20.71 -53.80
CA ARG A 136 -3.96 -21.65 -54.75
C ARG A 136 -4.83 -22.89 -54.97
N MET A 137 -5.41 -23.43 -53.90
CA MET A 137 -6.28 -24.60 -53.98
C MET A 137 -7.55 -24.31 -54.79
N LEU A 138 -8.20 -23.16 -54.56
CA LEU A 138 -9.33 -22.71 -55.37
C LEU A 138 -8.96 -22.53 -56.85
N GLY A 139 -7.76 -21.99 -57.14
CA GLY A 139 -7.22 -21.93 -58.49
C GLY A 139 -7.10 -23.30 -59.15
N TRP A 140 -6.51 -24.27 -58.44
CA TRP A 140 -6.36 -25.64 -58.93
C TRP A 140 -7.71 -26.34 -59.18
N VAL A 141 -8.69 -26.18 -58.28
CA VAL A 141 -10.05 -26.71 -58.48
C VAL A 141 -10.71 -26.06 -59.70
N LYS A 142 -10.51 -24.76 -59.90
CA LYS A 142 -11.00 -24.04 -61.10
C LYS A 142 -10.40 -24.59 -62.38
N ASP A 143 -9.12 -24.95 -62.38
CA ASP A 143 -8.48 -25.56 -63.55
C ASP A 143 -9.06 -26.95 -63.84
N ILE A 144 -9.20 -27.82 -62.83
CA ILE A 144 -9.83 -29.14 -62.99
C ILE A 144 -11.24 -29.03 -63.60
N SER A 145 -12.04 -28.06 -63.12
CA SER A 145 -13.42 -27.85 -63.58
C SER A 145 -13.55 -27.49 -65.07
N LYS A 146 -12.44 -27.10 -65.70
CA LYS A 146 -12.36 -26.66 -67.10
C LYS A 146 -11.58 -27.61 -67.99
N THR A 147 -10.48 -28.18 -67.49
CA THR A 147 -9.49 -28.87 -68.34
C THR A 147 -9.46 -30.38 -68.15
N SER A 148 -10.08 -30.92 -67.09
CA SER A 148 -10.05 -32.37 -66.86
C SER A 148 -10.84 -33.14 -67.91
N GLY A 149 -10.28 -34.27 -68.36
CA GLY A 149 -10.96 -35.22 -69.24
C GLY A 149 -11.95 -36.14 -68.54
N ASP A 150 -11.96 -36.16 -67.21
CA ASP A 150 -12.87 -36.97 -66.39
C ASP A 150 -14.12 -36.16 -65.99
N LYS A 151 -15.30 -36.59 -66.47
CA LYS A 151 -16.59 -35.95 -66.18
C LYS A 151 -16.92 -35.92 -64.68
N GLY A 152 -16.57 -36.95 -63.92
CA GLY A 152 -16.83 -37.02 -62.48
C GLY A 152 -16.01 -35.97 -61.72
N ALA A 153 -14.72 -35.86 -62.05
CA ALA A 153 -13.84 -34.85 -61.47
C ALA A 153 -14.31 -33.40 -61.79
N VAL A 154 -14.79 -33.16 -63.01
CA VAL A 154 -15.34 -31.84 -63.40
C VAL A 154 -16.58 -31.48 -62.57
N MET A 155 -17.53 -32.42 -62.38
CA MET A 155 -18.72 -32.14 -61.58
C MET A 155 -18.38 -31.89 -60.11
N GLY A 156 -17.48 -32.69 -59.53
CA GLY A 156 -17.03 -32.49 -58.15
C GLY A 156 -16.34 -31.14 -57.95
N ALA A 157 -15.44 -30.75 -58.87
CA ALA A 157 -14.77 -29.45 -58.82
C ALA A 157 -15.75 -28.26 -58.92
N ARG A 158 -16.77 -28.34 -59.79
CA ARG A 158 -17.80 -27.30 -59.89
C ARG A 158 -18.66 -27.18 -58.65
N GLN A 159 -18.95 -28.29 -57.99
CA GLN A 159 -19.69 -28.29 -56.72
C GLN A 159 -18.87 -27.62 -55.61
N LEU A 160 -17.59 -27.96 -55.46
CA LEU A 160 -16.70 -27.32 -54.47
C LEU A 160 -16.53 -25.82 -54.74
N LEU A 161 -16.42 -25.39 -56.00
CA LEU A 161 -16.39 -23.95 -56.32
C LEU A 161 -17.70 -23.24 -55.97
N LYS A 162 -18.84 -23.92 -56.10
CA LYS A 162 -20.13 -23.36 -55.70
C LYS A 162 -20.24 -23.22 -54.18
N GLU A 163 -19.57 -24.07 -53.43
CA GLU A 163 -19.57 -24.07 -51.96
C GLU A 163 -18.54 -23.10 -51.35
N PHE A 164 -17.39 -22.91 -52.00
CA PHE A 164 -16.23 -22.26 -51.37
C PHE A 164 -15.61 -21.09 -52.14
N ALA A 165 -16.13 -20.71 -53.32
CA ALA A 165 -15.55 -19.64 -54.13
C ALA A 165 -16.29 -18.27 -54.04
N GLU A 166 -17.10 -18.06 -52.99
CA GLU A 166 -17.72 -16.76 -52.70
C GLU A 166 -16.69 -15.66 -52.39
#